data_AF-Q9FK15-F1
#
_entry.id   AF-Q9FK15-F1
#
_cell.length_a   1.000
_cell.length_b   1.000
_cell.length_c   1.000
_cell.angle_alpha   90.00
_cell.angle_beta   90.00
_cell.angle_gamma   90.00
#
_symmetry.space_group_name_H-M   'P 1'
#
loop_
_entity.id
_entity.type
_entity.pdbx_description
1 polymer ?
#
loop_
_entity_poly.entity_id
_entity_poly.type
_entity_poly.pdbx_seq_one_letter_code
_entity_poly.pdbx_strand_id
1 'polypeptide(L)'
;MGSSKDSASVTNISVEEHFSVSQSSPGGQFVGPTEEISTAAEALIGRSTTLTEALKAASMNVGHKPVETTDVAAIKEVETRAIGGDIESEGGVTAVASKAVARNQKIGKDNEKTNLGDVIAEIDVKVTRDREVTSEDAEAVIRAELNHSPFNNIIPGGVAESVAAAYKLNHDPSSL
;
A
#
# COMPACT_ATOMS: atom_id res chain seq x y z
N MET A 1 -6.48 -37.89 51.19
CA MET A 1 -6.61 -36.43 51.03
C MET A 1 -5.74 -35.98 49.87
N GLY A 2 -6.29 -35.21 48.93
CA GLY A 2 -5.55 -34.69 47.79
C GLY A 2 -6.48 -34.44 46.60
N SER A 3 -7.31 -33.42 46.70
CA SER A 3 -8.11 -32.90 45.59
C SER A 3 -7.18 -32.13 44.63
N SER A 4 -7.10 -32.53 43.37
CA SER A 4 -6.54 -31.69 42.31
C SER A 4 -7.58 -31.59 41.19
N LYS A 5 -8.19 -30.41 41.13
CA LYS A 5 -9.04 -29.91 40.08
C LYS A 5 -8.14 -29.48 38.93
N ASP A 6 -8.25 -30.10 37.77
CA ASP A 6 -7.86 -29.48 36.51
C ASP A 6 -8.94 -29.78 35.47
N SER A 7 -10.07 -29.09 35.63
CA SER A 7 -11.12 -29.02 34.61
C SER A 7 -10.72 -27.94 33.60
N ALA A 8 -9.88 -28.28 32.63
CA ALA A 8 -9.63 -27.44 31.46
C ALA A 8 -10.80 -27.60 30.48
N SER A 9 -11.81 -26.74 30.61
CA SER A 9 -12.89 -26.62 29.63
C SER A 9 -12.37 -25.82 28.44
N VAL A 10 -11.99 -26.50 27.36
CA VAL A 10 -11.64 -25.85 26.09
C VAL A 10 -12.94 -25.43 25.43
N THR A 11 -13.23 -24.14 25.46
CA THR A 11 -14.37 -23.54 24.79
C THR A 11 -13.99 -23.38 23.31
N ASN A 12 -14.48 -24.29 22.46
CA ASN A 12 -14.39 -24.15 21.02
C ASN A 12 -15.26 -22.96 20.59
N ILE A 13 -14.63 -21.80 20.43
CA ILE A 13 -15.24 -20.65 19.77
C ILE A 13 -15.22 -20.91 18.27
N SER A 14 -16.29 -21.53 17.75
CA SER A 14 -16.56 -21.52 16.31
C SER A 14 -16.89 -20.08 15.92
N VAL A 15 -15.89 -19.34 15.46
CA VAL A 15 -16.09 -18.03 14.83
C VAL A 15 -16.64 -18.33 13.44
N GLU A 16 -17.97 -18.42 13.34
CA GLU A 16 -18.67 -18.38 12.06
C GLU A 16 -18.47 -16.98 11.49
N GLU A 17 -17.46 -16.85 10.62
CA GLU A 17 -17.20 -15.66 9.83
C GLU A 17 -18.43 -15.37 8.96
N HIS A 18 -19.32 -14.53 9.47
CA HIS A 18 -20.38 -13.89 8.70
C HIS A 18 -19.72 -12.94 7.70
N PHE A 19 -19.32 -13.48 6.54
CA PHE A 19 -19.00 -12.74 5.32
C PHE A 19 -20.25 -11.99 4.85
N SER A 20 -20.54 -10.84 5.46
CA SER A 20 -21.56 -9.93 4.96
C SER A 20 -20.96 -9.12 3.82
N VAL A 21 -20.95 -9.71 2.62
CA VAL A 21 -20.74 -8.98 1.37
C VAL A 21 -21.98 -8.11 1.16
N SER A 22 -22.03 -6.96 1.84
CA SER A 22 -23.05 -5.94 1.59
C SER A 22 -22.72 -5.22 0.28
N GLN A 23 -22.98 -5.90 -0.84
CA GLN A 23 -23.18 -5.23 -2.12
C GLN A 23 -24.56 -4.57 -2.09
N SER A 24 -24.66 -3.41 -1.44
CA SER A 24 -25.90 -2.63 -1.37
C SER A 24 -25.58 -1.15 -1.29
N SER A 25 -25.31 -0.54 -2.43
CA SER A 25 -25.79 0.82 -2.79
C SER A 25 -25.43 1.14 -4.24
N PRO A 26 -26.25 0.75 -5.23
CA PRO A 26 -26.37 1.51 -6.47
C PRO A 26 -27.19 2.76 -6.15
N GLY A 27 -26.56 3.93 -6.03
CA GLY A 27 -27.32 5.16 -5.73
C GLY A 27 -26.54 6.33 -5.18
N GLY A 28 -25.23 6.19 -4.92
CA GLY A 28 -24.35 7.33 -4.76
C GLY A 28 -24.16 7.99 -6.11
N GLN A 29 -25.07 8.88 -6.47
CA GLN A 29 -24.88 9.87 -7.51
C GLN A 29 -23.64 10.67 -7.09
N PHE A 30 -22.45 10.22 -7.54
CA PHE A 30 -21.21 10.95 -7.34
C PHE A 30 -21.37 12.22 -8.15
N VAL A 31 -21.88 13.24 -7.45
CA VAL A 31 -21.98 14.63 -7.89
C VAL A 31 -20.59 14.99 -8.36
N GLY A 32 -20.39 15.05 -9.68
CA GLY A 32 -19.10 15.42 -10.23
C GLY A 32 -18.68 16.80 -9.71
N PRO A 33 -17.42 16.96 -9.33
CA PRO A 33 -16.74 18.23 -9.45
C PRO A 33 -15.53 18.01 -10.36
N THR A 34 -15.53 18.74 -11.47
CA THR A 34 -14.31 19.29 -12.10
C THR A 34 -13.08 18.42 -11.92
N GLU A 35 -12.97 17.28 -12.62
CA GLU A 35 -11.73 16.52 -12.87
C GLU A 35 -10.60 16.88 -11.88
N GLU A 36 -10.83 16.74 -10.56
CA GLU A 36 -9.84 17.19 -9.59
C GLU A 36 -8.78 16.12 -9.69
N ILE A 37 -7.77 16.42 -10.50
CA ILE A 37 -6.63 15.57 -10.73
C ILE A 37 -6.17 15.18 -9.33
N SER A 38 -6.34 13.91 -8.99
CA SER A 38 -5.98 13.45 -7.65
C SER A 38 -4.53 13.85 -7.39
N THR A 39 -4.20 14.21 -6.15
CA THR A 39 -2.82 14.56 -5.75
C THR A 39 -1.80 13.52 -6.23
N ALA A 40 -2.22 12.25 -6.28
CA ALA A 40 -1.46 11.15 -6.87
C ALA A 40 -1.18 11.33 -8.38
N ALA A 41 -2.20 11.72 -9.16
CA ALA A 41 -2.09 11.95 -10.59
C ALA A 41 -1.28 13.21 -10.93
N GLU A 42 -1.39 14.28 -10.14
CA GLU A 42 -0.58 15.50 -10.32
C GLU A 42 0.92 15.20 -10.24
N ALA A 43 1.31 14.34 -9.29
CA ALA A 43 2.69 13.91 -9.13
C ALA A 43 3.19 13.01 -10.28
N LEU A 44 2.32 12.52 -11.16
CA LEU A 44 2.68 11.70 -12.33
C LEU A 44 2.68 12.49 -13.65
N ILE A 45 2.24 13.75 -13.65
CA ILE A 45 2.23 14.58 -14.86
C ILE A 45 3.64 14.70 -15.44
N GLY A 46 3.79 14.32 -16.71
CA GLY A 46 5.06 14.35 -17.44
C GLY A 46 6.05 13.25 -17.04
N ARG A 47 5.61 12.25 -16.28
CA ARG A 47 6.42 11.07 -15.90
C ARG A 47 5.98 9.82 -16.65
N SER A 48 6.85 8.81 -16.59
CA SER A 48 6.43 7.47 -16.96
C SER A 48 5.44 6.95 -15.92
N THR A 49 4.49 6.16 -16.38
CA THR A 49 3.37 5.59 -15.66
C THR A 49 3.68 4.16 -15.26
N THR A 50 4.92 3.95 -14.81
CA THR A 50 5.47 2.67 -14.38
C THR A 50 5.33 2.48 -12.88
N LEU A 51 5.52 1.24 -12.42
CA LEU A 51 5.36 0.85 -11.02
C LEU A 51 6.31 1.61 -10.09
N THR A 52 7.58 1.78 -10.47
CA THR A 52 8.53 2.51 -9.62
C THR A 52 8.31 4.01 -9.66
N GLU A 53 7.87 4.58 -10.79
CA GLU A 53 7.51 6.00 -10.86
C GLU A 53 6.25 6.32 -10.04
N ALA A 54 5.29 5.39 -9.96
CA ALA A 54 4.16 5.51 -9.05
C ALA A 54 4.59 5.55 -7.57
N LEU A 55 5.60 4.76 -7.19
CA LEU A 55 6.18 4.83 -5.83
C LEU A 55 6.87 6.18 -5.57
N LYS A 56 7.60 6.70 -6.56
CA LYS A 56 8.23 8.03 -6.46
C LYS A 56 7.18 9.14 -6.36
N ALA A 57 6.08 9.06 -7.11
CA ALA A 57 4.96 9.97 -6.99
C ALA A 57 4.36 9.94 -5.57
N ALA A 58 4.13 8.75 -5.01
CA ALA A 58 3.68 8.61 -3.62
C ALA A 58 4.64 9.27 -2.62
N SER A 59 5.95 9.11 -2.83
CA SER A 59 6.97 9.75 -1.98
C SER A 59 6.95 11.28 -2.06
N MET A 60 6.50 11.87 -3.15
CA MET A 60 6.37 13.33 -3.23
C MET A 60 5.16 13.84 -2.45
N ASN A 61 4.07 13.07 -2.45
CA ASN A 61 2.83 13.48 -1.82
C ASN A 61 2.85 13.23 -0.31
N VAL A 62 3.28 12.03 0.09
CA VAL A 62 3.23 11.58 1.48
C VAL A 62 4.58 11.10 2.01
N GLY A 63 5.69 11.34 1.29
CA GLY A 63 7.02 10.88 1.71
C GLY A 63 7.55 11.49 3.00
N HIS A 64 6.92 12.53 3.54
CA HIS A 64 7.28 13.15 4.82
C HIS A 64 6.66 12.42 6.03
N LYS A 65 5.74 11.48 5.80
CA LYS A 65 5.14 10.69 6.89
C LYS A 65 6.06 9.53 7.29
N PRO A 66 6.02 9.10 8.56
CA PRO A 66 6.68 7.86 8.97
C PRO A 66 6.19 6.69 8.13
N VAL A 67 7.09 5.81 7.69
CA VAL A 67 6.67 4.59 7.00
C VAL A 67 5.90 3.66 7.96
N GLU A 68 4.82 3.08 7.46
CA GLU A 68 3.85 2.25 8.19
C GLU A 68 3.68 0.87 7.55
N THR A 69 3.01 -0.06 8.24
CA THR A 69 2.78 -1.43 7.76
C THR A 69 1.92 -1.50 6.50
N THR A 70 0.98 -0.57 6.35
CA THR A 70 0.17 -0.41 5.14
C THR A 70 1.03 -0.08 3.93
N ASP A 71 1.97 0.87 4.06
CA ASP A 71 2.92 1.20 3.01
C ASP A 71 3.79 0.00 2.65
N VAL A 72 4.28 -0.74 3.65
CA VAL A 72 5.10 -1.95 3.42
C VAL A 72 4.35 -2.98 2.58
N ALA A 73 3.06 -3.21 2.88
CA ALA A 73 2.25 -4.15 2.12
C ALA A 73 2.06 -3.71 0.67
N ALA A 74 1.79 -2.42 0.45
CA ALA A 74 1.64 -1.85 -0.88
C ALA A 74 2.96 -1.88 -1.67
N ILE A 75 4.08 -1.46 -1.06
CA ILE A 75 5.43 -1.51 -1.63
C ILE A 75 5.81 -2.94 -2.01
N LYS A 76 5.51 -3.92 -1.15
CA LYS A 76 5.79 -5.33 -1.42
C LYS A 76 5.12 -5.80 -2.70
N GLU A 77 3.85 -5.47 -2.87
CA GLU A 77 3.12 -5.84 -4.08
C GLU A 77 3.73 -5.15 -5.30
N VAL A 78 3.99 -3.83 -5.23
CA VAL A 78 4.63 -3.09 -6.33
C VAL A 78 5.98 -3.70 -6.71
N GLU A 79 6.84 -3.99 -5.74
CA GLU A 79 8.18 -4.55 -5.97
C GLU A 79 8.11 -5.95 -6.59
N THR A 80 7.26 -6.83 -6.04
CA THR A 80 7.04 -8.20 -6.56
C THR A 80 6.61 -8.13 -8.04
N ARG A 81 5.76 -7.17 -8.35
CA ARG A 81 5.27 -6.95 -9.70
C ARG A 81 6.35 -6.37 -10.60
N ALA A 82 7.03 -5.30 -10.22
CA ALA A 82 8.05 -4.66 -11.07
C ALA A 82 9.17 -5.65 -11.48
N ILE A 83 9.59 -6.52 -10.57
CA ILE A 83 10.73 -7.42 -10.76
C ILE A 83 10.34 -8.71 -11.53
N GLY A 84 9.11 -9.19 -11.35
CA GLY A 84 8.54 -10.31 -12.11
C GLY A 84 9.07 -11.70 -11.74
N GLY A 85 9.08 -12.07 -10.46
CA GLY A 85 9.42 -13.42 -10.01
C GLY A 85 9.52 -13.56 -8.49
N ASP A 86 9.68 -14.79 -8.00
CA ASP A 86 10.02 -15.13 -6.61
C ASP A 86 11.45 -14.64 -6.29
N ILE A 87 11.65 -13.32 -6.26
CA ILE A 87 12.85 -12.80 -5.63
C ILE A 87 12.51 -12.68 -4.16
N GLU A 88 12.97 -13.67 -3.40
CA GLU A 88 13.15 -13.59 -1.96
C GLU A 88 13.92 -12.29 -1.67
N SER A 89 13.18 -11.20 -1.50
CA SER A 89 13.66 -9.83 -1.46
C SER A 89 14.35 -9.56 -0.11
N GLU A 90 15.39 -10.35 0.21
CA GLU A 90 16.20 -10.15 1.42
C GLU A 90 16.92 -8.79 1.41
N GLY A 91 16.96 -8.10 0.25
CA GLY A 91 17.65 -6.83 0.05
C GLY A 91 16.86 -5.70 -0.63
N GLY A 92 15.60 -5.90 -1.03
CA GLY A 92 14.83 -4.90 -1.77
C GLY A 92 14.30 -3.74 -0.93
N VAL A 93 13.54 -2.85 -1.58
CA VAL A 93 12.89 -1.69 -0.95
C VAL A 93 11.92 -2.18 0.12
N THR A 94 11.23 -3.30 -0.11
CA THR A 94 10.33 -3.91 0.89
C THR A 94 11.07 -4.27 2.18
N ALA A 95 12.29 -4.80 2.07
CA ALA A 95 13.11 -5.14 3.24
C ALA A 95 13.58 -3.88 3.99
N VAL A 96 13.91 -2.80 3.28
CA VAL A 96 14.20 -1.49 3.89
C VAL A 96 12.98 -0.96 4.62
N ALA A 97 11.82 -0.96 3.96
CA ALA A 97 10.54 -0.50 4.51
C ALA A 97 10.19 -1.28 5.79
N SER A 98 10.30 -2.60 5.75
CA SER A 98 10.01 -3.47 6.90
C SER A 98 10.93 -3.20 8.09
N LYS A 99 12.24 -3.01 7.83
CA LYS A 99 13.21 -2.64 8.87
C LYS A 99 12.93 -1.25 9.45
N ALA A 100 12.55 -0.31 8.60
CA ALA A 100 12.18 1.04 9.00
C ALA A 100 10.91 1.05 9.87
N VAL A 101 9.87 0.28 9.51
CA VAL A 101 8.66 0.12 10.35
C VAL A 101 9.02 -0.49 11.71
N ALA A 102 9.79 -1.58 11.75
CA ALA A 102 10.20 -2.21 13.01
C ALA A 102 11.04 -1.27 13.89
N ARG A 103 11.82 -0.36 13.27
CA ARG A 103 12.53 0.71 13.98
C ARG A 103 11.57 1.78 14.48
N ASN A 104 10.65 2.25 13.63
CA ASN A 104 9.68 3.30 13.94
C ASN A 104 8.77 2.92 15.11
N GLN A 105 8.42 1.64 15.26
CA GLN A 105 7.66 1.12 16.40
C GLN A 105 8.36 1.32 17.76
N LYS A 106 9.69 1.47 17.76
CA LYS A 106 10.49 1.71 18.98
C LYS A 106 10.74 3.19 19.24
N ILE A 107 10.35 4.07 18.32
CA ILE A 107 10.61 5.50 18.36
C ILE A 107 9.31 6.22 18.71
N GLY A 108 9.33 6.97 19.82
CA GLY A 108 8.14 7.70 20.28
C GLY A 108 7.87 9.01 19.53
N LYS A 109 8.90 9.67 18.99
CA LYS A 109 8.75 10.96 18.32
C LYS A 109 8.74 10.78 16.80
N ASP A 110 7.75 11.34 16.13
CA ASP A 110 7.60 11.17 14.67
C ASP A 110 8.75 11.79 13.86
N ASN A 111 9.37 12.86 14.35
CA ASN A 111 10.52 13.49 13.68
C ASN A 111 11.83 12.68 13.74
N GLU A 112 11.87 11.62 14.54
CA GLU A 112 13.02 10.70 14.64
C GLU A 112 12.75 9.39 13.86
N LYS A 113 11.54 9.21 13.33
CA LYS A 113 11.15 8.04 12.53
C LYS A 113 11.71 8.15 11.11
N THR A 114 11.93 7.00 10.50
CA THR A 114 12.25 6.90 9.08
C THR A 114 10.98 7.14 8.28
N ASN A 115 11.05 8.05 7.31
CA ASN A 115 9.89 8.41 6.51
C ASN A 115 9.79 7.56 5.25
N LEU A 116 8.61 7.57 4.63
CA LEU A 116 8.38 6.87 3.38
C LEU A 116 9.32 7.36 2.27
N GLY A 117 9.60 8.66 2.20
CA GLY A 117 10.54 9.23 1.24
C GLY A 117 11.96 8.67 1.37
N ASP A 118 12.43 8.44 2.61
CA ASP A 118 13.74 7.85 2.87
C ASP A 118 13.81 6.39 2.37
N VAL A 119 12.70 5.66 2.47
CA VAL A 119 12.60 4.27 1.96
C VAL A 119 12.57 4.26 0.43
N ILE A 120 11.76 5.12 -0.19
CA ILE A 120 11.62 5.17 -1.65
C ILE A 120 12.89 5.73 -2.32
N ALA A 121 13.71 6.52 -1.63
CA ALA A 121 15.02 6.95 -2.15
C ALA A 121 15.93 5.78 -2.54
N GLU A 122 15.72 4.59 -1.97
CA GLU A 122 16.47 3.38 -2.28
C GLU A 122 15.96 2.64 -3.54
N ILE A 123 14.88 3.11 -4.17
CA ILE A 123 14.20 2.40 -5.25
C ILE A 123 15.09 2.20 -6.47
N ASP A 124 15.78 3.25 -6.91
CA ASP A 124 16.62 3.22 -8.11
C ASP A 124 17.88 2.35 -7.93
N VAL A 125 18.25 2.07 -6.68
CA VAL A 125 19.38 1.19 -6.34
C VAL A 125 18.94 -0.27 -6.24
N LYS A 126 17.70 -0.51 -5.80
CA LYS A 126 17.21 -1.85 -5.42
C LYS A 126 16.32 -2.51 -6.46
N VAL A 127 15.66 -1.71 -7.29
CA VAL A 127 14.73 -2.18 -8.31
C VAL A 127 15.31 -1.87 -9.68
N THR A 128 15.90 -2.89 -10.31
CA THR A 128 16.56 -2.76 -11.62
C THR A 128 15.63 -3.03 -12.81
N ARG A 129 14.38 -3.41 -12.53
CA ARG A 129 13.34 -3.71 -13.51
C ARG A 129 12.10 -2.89 -13.20
N ASP A 130 11.51 -2.33 -14.22
CA ASP A 130 10.27 -1.59 -14.11
C ASP A 130 9.43 -1.78 -15.36
N ARG A 131 8.11 -1.66 -15.22
CA ARG A 131 7.16 -1.73 -16.33
C ARG A 131 5.96 -0.84 -16.07
N GLU A 132 5.22 -0.58 -17.14
CA GLU A 132 3.95 0.16 -17.09
C GLU A 132 2.96 -0.53 -16.15
N VAL A 133 2.23 0.30 -15.38
CA VAL A 133 1.20 -0.19 -14.46
C VAL A 133 -0.01 -0.71 -15.24
N THR A 134 -0.43 -1.94 -14.94
CA THR A 134 -1.68 -2.53 -15.46
C THR A 134 -2.83 -2.42 -14.45
N SER A 135 -4.05 -2.74 -14.88
CA SER A 135 -5.22 -2.77 -13.99
C SER A 135 -5.04 -3.78 -12.85
N GLU A 136 -4.50 -4.97 -13.18
CA GLU A 136 -4.25 -6.04 -12.21
C GLU A 136 -3.22 -5.62 -11.17
N ASP A 137 -2.23 -4.83 -11.58
CA ASP A 137 -1.23 -4.27 -10.68
C ASP A 137 -1.87 -3.28 -9.71
N ALA A 138 -2.65 -2.32 -10.23
CA ALA A 138 -3.34 -1.32 -9.42
C ALA A 138 -4.31 -1.95 -8.40
N GLU A 139 -5.15 -2.90 -8.84
CA GLU A 139 -6.08 -3.59 -7.95
C GLU A 139 -5.36 -4.38 -6.85
N ALA A 140 -4.24 -5.02 -7.17
CA ALA A 140 -3.50 -5.80 -6.19
C ALA A 140 -2.86 -4.91 -5.12
N VAL A 141 -2.29 -3.77 -5.51
CA VAL A 141 -1.69 -2.81 -4.57
C VAL A 141 -2.77 -2.18 -3.68
N ILE A 142 -3.91 -1.79 -4.25
CA ILE A 142 -5.07 -1.30 -3.46
C ILE A 142 -5.51 -2.35 -2.44
N ARG A 143 -5.66 -3.61 -2.87
CA ARG A 143 -6.06 -4.70 -1.98
C ARG A 143 -5.02 -4.95 -0.89
N ALA A 144 -3.73 -4.89 -1.22
CA ALA A 144 -2.65 -5.07 -0.25
C ALA A 144 -2.68 -4.00 0.85
N GLU A 145 -2.90 -2.74 0.47
CA GLU A 145 -3.03 -1.62 1.41
C GLU A 145 -4.28 -1.75 2.27
N LEU A 146 -5.44 -2.02 1.66
CA LEU A 146 -6.71 -2.21 2.37
C LEU A 146 -6.65 -3.36 3.39
N ASN A 147 -6.05 -4.49 3.02
CA ASN A 147 -5.93 -5.65 3.91
C ASN A 147 -5.09 -5.39 5.17
N HIS A 148 -4.21 -4.38 5.14
CA HIS A 148 -3.38 -4.00 6.27
C HIS A 148 -3.83 -2.68 6.91
N SER A 149 -4.85 -2.03 6.35
CA SER A 149 -5.39 -0.78 6.86
C SER A 149 -6.37 -1.07 7.99
N PRO A 150 -6.14 -0.56 9.22
CA PRO A 150 -7.07 -0.77 10.32
C PRO A 150 -8.42 -0.06 10.10
N PHE A 151 -8.48 0.89 9.18
CA PHE A 151 -9.69 1.66 8.86
C PHE A 151 -10.31 1.28 7.52
N ASN A 152 -9.81 0.22 6.85
CA ASN A 152 -10.27 -0.21 5.52
C ASN A 152 -10.32 0.95 4.50
N ASN A 153 -9.31 1.84 4.55
CA ASN A 153 -9.16 2.95 3.62
C ASN A 153 -7.78 2.93 2.95
N ILE A 154 -7.70 3.54 1.77
CA ILE A 154 -6.43 3.87 1.11
C ILE A 154 -5.93 5.23 1.57
N ILE A 155 -4.63 5.42 1.56
CA ILE A 155 -3.95 6.66 1.93
C ILE A 155 -4.01 7.63 0.73
N PRO A 156 -4.63 8.81 0.87
CA PRO A 156 -4.59 9.83 -0.16
C PRO A 156 -3.16 10.28 -0.47
N GLY A 157 -2.80 10.35 -1.75
CA GLY A 157 -1.44 10.56 -2.26
C GLY A 157 -0.49 9.38 -2.02
N GLY A 158 -0.95 8.30 -1.39
CA GLY A 158 -0.15 7.14 -1.01
C GLY A 158 0.22 6.22 -2.17
N VAL A 159 0.76 5.05 -1.83
CA VAL A 159 1.25 4.07 -2.81
C VAL A 159 0.09 3.53 -3.64
N ALA A 160 -1.00 3.06 -3.01
CA ALA A 160 -2.14 2.52 -3.74
C ALA A 160 -2.78 3.56 -4.68
N GLU A 161 -2.98 4.80 -4.23
CA GLU A 161 -3.57 5.83 -5.08
C GLU A 161 -2.63 6.24 -6.22
N SER A 162 -1.32 6.31 -5.98
CA SER A 162 -0.34 6.63 -7.04
C SER A 162 -0.25 5.54 -8.11
N VAL A 163 -0.32 4.27 -7.73
CA VAL A 163 -0.37 3.17 -8.71
C VAL A 163 -1.69 3.20 -9.48
N ALA A 164 -2.82 3.46 -8.80
CA ALA A 164 -4.12 3.60 -9.48
C ALA A 164 -4.14 4.78 -10.46
N ALA A 165 -3.54 5.91 -10.10
CA ALA A 165 -3.39 7.06 -10.97
C ALA A 165 -2.50 6.74 -12.18
N ALA A 166 -1.38 6.05 -11.99
CA ALA A 166 -0.51 5.62 -13.09
C ALA A 166 -1.23 4.70 -14.08
N TYR A 167 -2.04 3.75 -13.58
CA TYR A 167 -2.90 2.92 -14.44
C TYR A 167 -3.90 3.76 -15.24
N LYS A 168 -4.60 4.71 -14.60
CA LYS A 168 -5.55 5.58 -15.30
C LYS A 168 -4.89 6.39 -16.40
N LEU A 169 -3.69 6.92 -16.15
CA LEU A 169 -2.92 7.65 -17.15
C LEU A 169 -2.45 6.77 -18.31
N ASN A 170 -2.21 5.47 -18.08
CA ASN A 170 -1.91 4.51 -19.15
C ASN A 170 -3.12 4.25 -20.06
N HIS A 171 -4.31 4.16 -19.47
CA HIS A 171 -5.52 3.82 -20.20
C HIS A 171 -6.16 5.05 -20.87
N ASP A 172 -6.16 6.18 -20.17
CA ASP A 172 -6.78 7.44 -20.58
C ASP A 172 -5.80 8.61 -20.40
N PRO A 173 -4.75 8.72 -21.23
CA PRO A 173 -3.75 9.79 -21.11
C PRO A 173 -4.35 11.20 -21.33
N SER A 174 -5.55 11.27 -21.93
CA SER A 174 -6.31 12.50 -22.14
C SER A 174 -7.18 12.91 -20.94
N SER A 175 -7.16 12.15 -19.84
CA SER A 175 -7.99 12.42 -18.64
C SER A 175 -7.35 13.34 -17.60
N LEU A 176 -6.33 14.12 -18.01
CA LEU A 176 -5.76 15.22 -17.23
C LEU A 176 -6.22 16.57 -17.78
#